data_AF-A0A7R9MXB3-F1
#
_entry.id   AF-A0A7R9MXB3-F1
#
_cell.length_a   1.000
_cell.length_b   1.000
_cell.length_c   1.000
_cell.angle_alpha   90.00
_cell.angle_beta   90.00
_cell.angle_gamma   90.00
#
_symmetry.space_group_name_H-M   'P 1'
#
loop_
_entity.id
_entity.type
_entity.pdbx_description
1 polymer ?
#
loop_
_entity_poly.entity_id
_entity_poly.type
_entity_poly.pdbx_seq_one_letter_code
_entity_poly.pdbx_strand_id
1 'polypeptide(L)'
;MYLTMDEEEIYDGESGETLAKCMEILVTLGEIYGADRLIPVRSVQVAGVSYRTIGDAGLEWIRDLEGEARVPAILNPAGMDP
;
A
#
# COMPACT_ATOMS: atom_id res chain seq x y z
N MET A 1 16.78 -1.31 -4.70
CA MET A 1 15.70 -2.28 -4.52
C MET A 1 15.83 -3.36 -5.58
N TYR A 2 15.81 -4.63 -5.17
CA TYR A 2 15.76 -5.80 -6.05
C TYR A 2 14.38 -6.42 -5.93
N LEU A 3 13.65 -6.47 -7.03
CA LEU A 3 12.31 -7.05 -7.12
C LEU A 3 12.40 -8.48 -7.68
N THR A 4 11.45 -9.30 -7.28
CA THR A 4 11.17 -10.59 -7.93
C THR A 4 10.39 -10.35 -9.23
N MET A 5 10.34 -11.35 -10.12
CA MET A 5 9.59 -11.22 -11.39
C MET A 5 8.12 -10.84 -11.14
N ASP A 6 7.44 -11.49 -10.20
CA ASP A 6 6.06 -11.15 -9.85
C ASP A 6 5.91 -9.70 -9.34
N GLU A 7 6.90 -9.18 -8.60
CA GLU A 7 6.90 -7.80 -8.12
C GLU A 7 7.20 -6.79 -9.25
N GLU A 8 8.05 -7.16 -10.21
CA GLU A 8 8.32 -6.38 -11.42
C GLU A 8 7.07 -6.33 -12.32
N GLU A 9 6.39 -7.45 -12.55
CA GLU A 9 5.12 -7.50 -13.31
C GLU A 9 4.04 -6.61 -12.67
N ILE A 10 3.97 -6.59 -11.33
CA ILE A 10 3.07 -5.67 -10.61
C ILE A 10 3.50 -4.21 -10.84
N TYR A 11 4.79 -3.91 -10.67
CA TYR A 11 5.33 -2.55 -10.84
C TYR A 11 5.10 -2.01 -12.26
N ASP A 12 5.24 -2.86 -13.27
CA ASP A 12 5.06 -2.53 -14.70
C ASP A 12 3.58 -2.43 -15.11
N GLY A 13 2.65 -2.72 -14.19
CA GLY A 13 1.22 -2.54 -14.42
C GLY A 13 0.47 -3.76 -14.95
N GLU A 14 1.13 -4.91 -15.08
CA GLU A 14 0.50 -6.13 -15.59
C GLU A 14 -0.59 -6.67 -14.65
N SER A 15 -0.51 -6.34 -13.36
CA SER A 15 -1.51 -6.67 -12.34
C SER A 15 -2.55 -5.56 -12.08
N GLY A 16 -2.60 -4.53 -12.93
CA GLY A 16 -3.55 -3.42 -12.84
C GLY A 16 -3.02 -2.18 -12.12
N GLU A 17 -3.67 -1.05 -12.39
CA GLU A 17 -3.16 0.30 -12.04
C GLU A 17 -3.03 0.53 -10.54
N THR A 18 -3.97 0.03 -9.74
CA THR A 18 -3.93 0.19 -8.27
C THR A 18 -2.72 -0.50 -7.67
N LEU A 19 -2.41 -1.73 -8.09
CA LEU A 19 -1.27 -2.47 -7.58
C LEU A 19 0.04 -1.86 -8.07
N ALA A 20 0.11 -1.40 -9.31
CA ALA A 20 1.26 -0.68 -9.83
C ALA A 20 1.56 0.58 -9.03
N LYS A 21 0.53 1.41 -8.75
CA LYS A 21 0.68 2.62 -7.96
C LYS A 21 1.13 2.33 -6.52
N CYS A 22 0.57 1.28 -5.91
CA CYS A 22 0.98 0.85 -4.57
C CYS A 22 2.44 0.36 -4.57
N MET A 23 2.84 -0.42 -5.57
CA MET A 23 4.21 -0.92 -5.71
C MET A 23 5.21 0.21 -5.96
N GLU A 24 4.86 1.19 -6.80
CA GLU A 24 5.67 2.40 -7.04
C GLU A 24 5.99 3.12 -5.73
N ILE A 25 5.01 3.29 -4.84
CA ILE A 25 5.21 3.90 -3.52
C ILE A 25 6.20 3.07 -2.68
N LEU A 26 6.02 1.75 -2.62
CA LEU A 26 6.89 0.87 -1.84
C LEU A 26 8.33 0.85 -2.36
N VAL A 27 8.51 0.76 -3.68
CA VAL A 27 9.83 0.80 -4.34
C VAL A 27 10.50 2.13 -4.07
N THR A 28 9.79 3.25 -4.26
CA THR A 28 10.32 4.60 -4.01
C THR A 28 10.77 4.76 -2.56
N LEU A 29 9.98 4.30 -1.59
CA LEU A 29 10.37 4.30 -0.18
C LEU A 29 11.60 3.42 0.05
N GLY A 30 11.63 2.23 -0.56
CA GLY A 30 12.78 1.33 -0.51
C GLY A 30 14.05 2.00 -1.03
N GLU A 31 13.99 2.73 -2.15
CA GLU A 31 15.13 3.46 -2.69
C GLU A 31 15.58 4.61 -1.79
N ILE A 32 14.64 5.42 -1.29
CA ILE A 32 14.91 6.54 -0.37
C ILE A 32 15.64 6.05 0.90
N TYR A 33 15.22 4.91 1.45
CA TYR A 33 15.78 4.36 2.68
C TYR A 33 16.91 3.33 2.45
N GLY A 34 17.29 3.05 1.19
CA GLY A 34 18.34 2.09 0.87
C GLY A 34 17.99 0.64 1.20
N ALA A 35 16.72 0.25 1.07
CA ALA A 35 16.27 -1.12 1.24
C ALA A 35 16.70 -2.00 0.04
N ASP A 36 17.17 -3.20 0.36
CA ASP A 36 17.60 -4.17 -0.64
C ASP A 36 16.43 -4.87 -1.34
N ARG A 37 15.41 -5.29 -0.59
CA ARG A 37 14.26 -6.07 -1.08
C ARG A 37 12.99 -5.85 -0.25
N LEU A 38 11.83 -6.20 -0.80
CA LEU A 38 10.59 -6.32 -0.04
C LEU A 38 10.63 -7.56 0.86
N ILE A 39 9.84 -7.55 1.93
CA ILE A 39 9.72 -8.66 2.87
C ILE A 39 8.26 -9.12 2.92
N PRO A 40 7.97 -10.41 2.76
CA PRO A 40 6.59 -10.89 2.82
C PRO A 40 6.01 -10.74 4.23
N VAL A 41 4.78 -10.26 4.31
CA VAL A 41 4.01 -10.15 5.54
C VAL A 41 2.86 -11.14 5.56
N ARG A 42 2.50 -11.65 6.75
CA ARG A 42 1.36 -12.58 6.92
C ARG A 42 0.07 -11.89 7.35
N SER A 43 0.18 -10.67 7.87
CA SER A 43 -0.92 -9.86 8.38
C SER A 43 -0.45 -8.42 8.51
N VAL A 44 -1.39 -7.47 8.51
CA VAL A 44 -1.10 -6.05 8.72
C VAL A 44 -2.04 -5.44 9.74
N GLN A 45 -1.54 -4.44 10.45
CA GLN A 45 -2.38 -3.55 11.24
C GLN A 45 -2.41 -2.18 10.54
N VAL A 46 -3.60 -1.73 10.16
CA VAL A 46 -3.78 -0.43 9.52
C VAL A 46 -3.98 0.61 10.61
N ALA A 47 -2.97 1.46 10.84
CA ALA A 47 -2.95 2.46 11.90
C ALA A 47 -2.72 3.87 11.33
N GLY A 48 -3.02 4.90 12.13
CA GLY A 48 -2.83 6.30 11.72
C GLY A 48 -3.84 6.78 10.65
N VAL A 49 -4.86 5.98 10.37
CA VAL A 49 -5.93 6.31 9.43
C VAL A 49 -6.94 7.19 10.16
N SER A 50 -6.91 8.48 9.88
CA SER A 50 -7.96 9.39 10.34
C SER A 50 -8.26 10.38 9.24
N TYR A 51 -9.53 10.76 9.08
CA TYR A 51 -9.89 11.81 8.13
C TYR A 51 -9.09 13.11 8.38
N ARG A 52 -8.71 13.38 9.64
CA ARG A 52 -7.90 14.55 10.02
C ARG A 52 -6.48 14.53 9.43
N THR A 53 -5.90 13.36 9.16
CA THR A 53 -4.55 13.24 8.63
C THR A 53 -4.54 13.12 7.11
N ILE A 54 -5.56 12.48 6.53
CA ILE A 54 -5.62 12.19 5.09
C ILE A 54 -6.39 13.26 4.28
N GLY A 55 -7.34 13.96 4.91
CA GLY A 55 -8.18 14.97 4.29
C GLY A 55 -9.04 14.43 3.13
N ASP A 56 -9.70 15.35 2.40
CA ASP A 56 -10.50 15.00 1.23
C ASP A 56 -9.65 14.39 0.12
N ALA A 57 -8.48 14.98 -0.15
CA ALA A 57 -7.61 14.54 -1.24
C ALA A 57 -7.18 13.07 -1.10
N GLY A 58 -6.76 12.64 0.10
CA GLY A 58 -6.39 11.25 0.27
C GLY A 58 -7.61 10.31 0.42
N LEU A 59 -8.77 10.82 0.84
CA LEU A 59 -10.01 10.05 0.80
C LEU A 59 -10.47 9.79 -0.64
N GLU A 60 -10.43 10.79 -1.51
CA GLU A 60 -10.68 10.64 -2.95
C GLU A 60 -9.68 9.68 -3.57
N TRP A 61 -8.39 9.84 -3.28
CA TRP A 61 -7.36 8.93 -3.77
C TRP A 61 -7.63 7.47 -3.39
N ILE A 62 -8.00 7.17 -2.14
CA ILE A 62 -8.35 5.79 -1.72
C ILE A 62 -9.61 5.29 -2.44
N ARG A 63 -10.61 6.15 -2.66
CA ARG A 63 -11.87 5.77 -3.35
C ARG A 63 -11.65 5.40 -4.81
N ASP A 64 -10.63 5.97 -5.44
CA ASP A 64 -10.26 5.66 -6.82
C ASP A 64 -9.45 4.36 -6.95
N LEU A 65 -9.02 3.76 -5.83
CA LEU A 65 -8.31 2.48 -5.85
C LEU A 65 -9.28 1.30 -6.00
N GLU A 66 -8.94 0.39 -6.90
CA GLU A 66 -9.63 -0.88 -7.10
C GLU A 66 -8.76 -2.03 -6.60
N GLY A 67 -9.20 -2.72 -5.55
CA GLY A 67 -8.45 -3.83 -5.01
C GLY A 67 -9.13 -4.56 -3.85
N GLU A 68 -8.51 -5.65 -3.43
CA GLU A 68 -8.94 -6.46 -2.31
C GLU A 68 -7.79 -6.68 -1.32
N ALA A 69 -8.13 -6.84 -0.04
CA ALA A 69 -7.15 -7.19 0.97
C ALA A 69 -6.57 -8.58 0.71
N ARG A 70 -5.24 -8.69 0.57
CA ARG A 70 -4.54 -9.95 0.30
C ARG A 70 -4.09 -10.71 1.54
N VAL A 71 -3.99 -10.02 2.67
CA VAL A 71 -3.64 -10.59 3.98
C VAL A 71 -4.62 -10.11 5.04
N PRO A 72 -4.82 -10.84 6.15
CA PRO A 72 -5.59 -10.36 7.27
C PRO A 72 -5.15 -8.95 7.68
N ALA A 73 -6.08 -8.00 7.55
CA ALA A 73 -5.87 -6.61 7.86
C ALA A 73 -6.75 -6.23 9.05
N ILE A 74 -6.13 -5.68 10.08
CA ILE A 74 -6.82 -5.28 11.32
C ILE A 74 -6.76 -3.77 11.41
N LEU A 75 -7.91 -3.11 11.42
CA LEU A 75 -7.97 -1.67 11.62
C LEU A 75 -7.65 -1.34 13.09
N ASN A 76 -6.87 -0.30 13.32
CA ASN A 76 -6.69 0.24 14.66
C ASN A 76 -8.05 0.66 15.24
N PRO A 77 -8.46 0.19 16.44
CA PRO A 77 -9.74 0.56 17.04
C PRO A 77 -10.00 2.06 17.13
N ALA A 78 -8.94 2.87 17.31
CA ALA A 78 -9.03 4.33 17.37
C ALA A 78 -9.29 5.01 16.00
N GLY A 79 -9.21 4.25 14.90
CA GLY A 79 -9.49 4.70 13.54
C GLY A 79 -10.93 4.42 13.09
N MET A 80 -11.77 3.84 13.95
CA MET A 80 -13.21 3.74 13.68
C MET A 80 -13.91 5.00 14.17
N ASP A 81 -14.84 5.54 13.36
CA ASP A 81 -15.80 6.50 13.88
C ASP A 81 -16.59 5.85 15.03
N PRO A 82 -16.80 6.55 16.15
CA PRO A 82 -17.59 6.04 17.27
C PRO A 82 -19.07 5.87 16.92
#